data_AF-A0A7Y5VXF6-F1
#
_entry.id   AF-A0A7Y5VXF6-F1
#
_cell.length_a   1.000
_cell.length_b   1.000
_cell.length_c   1.000
_cell.angle_alpha   90.00
_cell.angle_beta   90.00
_cell.angle_gamma   90.00
#
_symmetry.space_group_name_H-M   'P 1'
#
loop_
_entity.id
_entity.type
_entity.pdbx_description
1 polymer ?
#
loop_
_entity_poly.entity_id
_entity_poly.type
_entity_poly.pdbx_seq_one_letter_code
_entity_poly.pdbx_strand_id
1 'polypeptide(L)'
;MPVSRRALITLALLALALVGVVALRLLVGDGTLAWAADADVLDLRLRRVVCGLIVGAALSLGGVKLQCLLRNPLASPDILGL
;
A
#
# COMPACT_ATOMS: atom_id res chain seq x y z
N MET A 1 9.28 -23.01 -6.60
CA MET A 1 7.99 -23.46 -6.01
C MET A 1 6.87 -22.84 -6.83
N PRO A 2 6.04 -23.61 -7.55
CA PRO A 2 4.98 -23.04 -8.39
C PRO A 2 3.93 -22.38 -7.49
N VAL A 3 3.66 -21.09 -7.72
CA VAL A 3 2.66 -20.31 -6.99
C VAL A 3 1.29 -20.91 -7.28
N SER A 4 0.50 -21.18 -6.24
CA SER A 4 -0.83 -21.77 -6.44
C SER A 4 -1.73 -20.81 -7.24
N ARG A 5 -2.60 -21.36 -8.10
CA ARG A 5 -3.52 -20.55 -8.93
C ARG A 5 -4.36 -19.59 -8.08
N ARG A 6 -4.71 -19.99 -6.85
CA ARG A 6 -5.42 -19.16 -5.87
C ARG A 6 -4.57 -17.98 -5.40
N ALA A 7 -3.31 -18.22 -5.04
CA ALA A 7 -2.40 -17.17 -4.62
C ALA A 7 -2.13 -16.14 -5.73
N LEU A 8 -2.03 -16.59 -6.99
CA LEU A 8 -1.92 -15.67 -8.13
C LEU A 8 -3.15 -14.78 -8.27
N ILE A 9 -4.36 -15.35 -8.17
CA ILE A 9 -5.60 -14.58 -8.26
C ILE A 9 -5.69 -13.57 -7.11
N THR A 10 -5.38 -13.97 -5.87
CA THR A 10 -5.41 -13.05 -4.73
C THR A 10 -4.41 -11.91 -4.88
N LEU A 11 -3.19 -12.19 -5.34
CA LEU A 11 -2.19 -11.15 -5.58
C LEU A 11 -2.62 -10.20 -6.71
N ALA A 12 -3.20 -10.73 -7.79
CA ALA A 12 -3.72 -9.92 -8.88
C ALA A 12 -4.86 -9.00 -8.42
N LEU A 13 -5.80 -9.50 -7.59
CA LEU A 13 -6.88 -8.70 -7.03
C LEU A 13 -6.36 -7.60 -6.10
N LEU A 14 -5.39 -7.90 -5.24
CA LEU A 14 -4.77 -6.91 -4.36
C LEU A 14 -4.01 -5.84 -5.15
N ALA A 15 -3.29 -6.24 -6.19
CA ALA A 15 -2.60 -5.29 -7.08
C ALA A 15 -3.59 -4.39 -7.81
N LEU A 16 -4.69 -4.96 -8.34
CA LEU A 16 -5.75 -4.18 -8.99
C LEU A 16 -6.41 -3.20 -8.01
N ALA A 17 -6.72 -3.63 -6.79
CA ALA A 17 -7.26 -2.78 -5.75
C ALA A 17 -6.30 -1.64 -5.38
N LEU A 18 -5.00 -1.93 -5.24
CA LEU A 18 -3.97 -0.92 -4.95
C LEU A 18 -3.91 0.14 -6.05
N VAL A 19 -3.89 -0.27 -7.32
CA VAL A 19 -3.92 0.65 -8.46
C VAL A 19 -5.19 1.50 -8.45
N GLY A 20 -6.35 0.89 -8.18
CA GLY A 20 -7.63 1.60 -8.05
C GLY A 20 -7.59 2.67 -6.95
N VAL A 21 -7.05 2.36 -5.77
CA VAL A 21 -6.92 3.32 -4.65
C VAL A 21 -5.95 4.44 -4.99
N VAL A 22 -4.82 4.14 -5.63
CA VAL A 22 -3.86 5.16 -6.08
C VAL A 22 -4.51 6.10 -7.10
N ALA A 23 -5.19 5.55 -8.11
CA ALA A 23 -5.91 6.34 -9.09
C ALA A 23 -6.96 7.23 -8.42
N LEU A 24 -7.77 6.68 -7.51
CA LEU A 24 -8.77 7.43 -6.76
C LEU A 24 -8.12 8.57 -5.95
N ARG A 25 -6.98 8.32 -5.30
CA ARG A 25 -6.26 9.35 -4.52
C ARG A 25 -5.69 10.48 -5.37
N LEU A 26 -5.34 10.20 -6.62
CA LEU A 26 -4.85 11.23 -7.54
C LEU A 26 -6.01 12.02 -8.17
N LEU A 27 -7.11 11.33 -8.52
CA LEU A 27 -8.24 11.88 -9.27
C LEU A 27 -9.31 12.55 -8.39
N VAL A 28 -9.45 12.18 -7.12
CA VAL A 28 -10.46 12.75 -6.23
C VAL A 28 -9.85 13.93 -5.46
N GLY A 29 -10.27 15.14 -5.82
CA GLY A 29 -9.74 16.37 -5.25
C GLY A 29 -10.78 17.31 -4.67
N ASP A 30 -11.72 17.73 -5.52
CA ASP A 30 -12.61 18.86 -5.22
C ASP A 30 -14.10 18.45 -5.29
N GLY A 31 -14.41 17.19 -4.99
CA GLY A 31 -15.77 16.63 -5.08
C GLY A 31 -16.22 16.29 -6.52
N THR A 32 -15.34 16.48 -7.50
CA THR A 32 -15.54 16.03 -8.89
C THR A 32 -14.45 15.03 -9.29
N LEU A 33 -14.76 14.14 -10.24
CA LEU A 33 -13.78 13.27 -10.91
C LEU A 33 -13.03 14.06 -12.00
N ALA A 34 -12.42 15.19 -11.61
CA ALA A 34 -11.67 16.04 -12.52
C ALA A 34 -10.17 15.98 -12.17
N TRP A 35 -9.33 16.02 -13.20
CA TRP A 35 -7.90 16.21 -13.03
C TRP A 35 -7.65 17.53 -12.30
N ALA A 36 -6.74 17.53 -11.32
CA ALA A 36 -6.32 18.76 -10.68
C ALA A 36 -5.82 19.72 -11.76
N ALA A 37 -6.50 20.86 -11.93
CA ALA A 37 -6.11 21.87 -12.90
C ALA A 37 -4.73 22.47 -12.56
N ASP A 38 -4.37 22.44 -11.28
CA ASP A 38 -3.05 22.83 -10.77
C ASP A 38 -2.06 21.67 -10.72
N ALA A 39 -0.96 21.84 -11.46
CA ALA A 39 0.16 20.89 -11.47
C ALA A 39 0.83 20.74 -10.08
N ASP A 40 0.87 21.82 -9.29
CA ASP A 40 1.46 21.80 -7.94
C ASP A 40 0.68 20.91 -6.98
N VAL A 41 -0.66 20.91 -7.09
CA VAL A 41 -1.52 20.04 -6.28
C VAL A 41 -1.30 18.57 -6.65
N LEU A 42 -1.15 18.27 -7.95
CA LEU A 42 -0.87 16.92 -8.42
C LEU A 42 0.50 16.42 -7.91
N ASP A 43 1.53 17.27 -7.93
CA ASP A 43 2.86 16.92 -7.40
C ASP A 43 2.81 16.60 -5.90
N LEU A 44 2.09 17.41 -5.10
CA LEU A 44 1.88 17.15 -3.67
C LEU A 44 1.14 15.82 -3.42
N ARG A 45 0.12 15.49 -4.22
CA ARG A 45 -0.61 14.20 -4.11
C ARG A 45 0.29 13.03 -4.47
N LEU A 46 1.08 13.15 -5.54
CA LEU A 46 2.03 12.12 -5.95
C LEU A 46 3.06 11.85 -4.85
N ARG A 47 3.69 12.89 -4.29
CA ARG A 47 4.64 12.76 -3.18
C ARG A 47 4.04 12.06 -1.98
N ARG A 48 2.78 12.38 -1.62
CA ARG A 48 2.06 11.73 -0.52
C ARG A 48 1.78 10.25 -0.78
N VAL A 49 1.31 9.90 -1.99
CA VAL A 49 1.06 8.50 -2.36
C VAL A 49 2.36 7.69 -2.33
N VAL A 50 3.44 8.23 -2.90
CA VAL A 50 4.76 7.57 -2.89
C VAL A 50 5.24 7.34 -1.46
N CYS A 51 5.14 8.35 -0.59
CA CYS A 51 5.49 8.20 0.82
C CYS A 51 4.67 7.09 1.51
N GLY A 52 3.35 7.10 1.31
CA GLY A 52 2.46 6.06 1.87
C GLY A 52 2.78 4.65 1.39
N LEU A 53 3.12 4.48 0.11
CA LEU A 53 3.53 3.19 -0.46
C LEU A 53 4.84 2.70 0.16
N ILE A 54 5.84 3.58 0.27
CA ILE A 54 7.15 3.24 0.86
C ILE A 54 6.99 2.83 2.33
N VAL A 55 6.28 3.65 3.12
CA VAL A 55 6.04 3.37 4.54
C VAL A 55 5.25 2.08 4.72
N GLY A 56 4.17 1.88 3.98
CA GLY A 56 3.37 0.65 4.04
C GLY A 56 4.17 -0.60 3.67
N ALA A 57 5.01 -0.53 2.64
CA ALA A 57 5.91 -1.61 2.26
C ALA A 57 6.95 -1.92 3.35
N ALA A 58 7.56 -0.88 3.94
CA ALA A 58 8.52 -1.03 5.02
C ALA A 58 7.89 -1.70 6.26
N LEU A 59 6.69 -1.26 6.65
CA LEU A 59 5.93 -1.86 7.76
C LEU A 59 5.56 -3.32 7.48
N SER A 60 5.09 -3.63 6.27
CA SER A 60 4.74 -5.00 5.88
C SER A 60 5.95 -5.95 5.95
N LEU A 61 7.10 -5.50 5.44
CA LEU A 61 8.36 -6.25 5.50
C LEU A 61 8.85 -6.42 6.94
N GLY A 62 8.77 -5.37 7.75
CA GLY A 62 9.11 -5.43 9.18
C GLY A 62 8.25 -6.43 9.94
N GLY A 63 6.93 -6.40 9.73
CA GLY A 63 5.98 -7.33 10.34
C GLY A 63 6.26 -8.79 9.98
N VAL A 64 6.43 -9.10 8.69
CA VAL A 64 6.76 -10.47 8.25
C VAL A 64 8.08 -10.95 8.84
N LYS A 65 9.12 -10.09 8.85
CA LYS A 65 10.41 -10.45 9.46
C LYS A 65 10.27 -10.74 10.95
N LEU A 66 9.51 -9.92 11.67
CA LEU A 66 9.24 -10.12 13.09
C LEU A 66 8.50 -11.45 13.34
N GLN A 67 7.47 -11.74 12.56
CA GLN A 67 6.73 -12.99 12.63
C GLN A 67 7.63 -14.21 12.39
N CYS A 68 8.57 -14.12 11.43
CA CYS A 68 9.56 -15.17 11.17
C CYS A 68 10.57 -15.34 12.31
N LEU A 69 11.10 -14.23 12.85
CA LEU A 69 12.10 -14.25 13.92
C LEU A 69 11.52 -14.82 15.22
N LEU A 70 10.33 -14.37 15.60
CA LEU A 70 9.65 -14.80 16.83
C LEU A 70 8.88 -16.11 16.64
N ARG A 71 8.75 -16.59 15.40
CA ARG A 71 7.93 -17.75 15.02
C ARG A 71 6.50 -17.64 15.58
N ASN A 72 6.00 -16.41 15.65
CA ASN A 72 4.70 -16.07 16.18
C ASN A 72 3.93 -15.28 15.11
N PRO A 73 2.88 -15.86 14.50
CA PRO A 73 2.11 -15.19 13.46
C PRO A 73 1.34 -13.96 13.97
N LEU A 74 1.19 -13.80 15.30
CA LEU A 74 0.54 -12.65 15.93
C LEU A 74 1.53 -11.54 16.32
N ALA A 75 2.83 -11.73 16.09
CA ALA A 75 3.81 -10.69 16.38
C ALA A 75 3.66 -9.50 15.43
N SER A 76 3.48 -8.31 16.00
CA SER A 76 3.56 -7.03 15.30
C SER A 76 4.52 -6.08 16.02
N PRO A 77 5.12 -5.10 15.32
CA PRO A 77 6.02 -4.12 15.93
C PRO A 77 5.35 -3.35 17.07
N ASP A 78 4.06 -3.03 16.91
CA ASP A 78 3.28 -2.25 17.87
C ASP A 78 3.13 -2.95 19.23
N ILE A 79 3.07 -4.29 19.25
CA ILE A 79 2.96 -5.08 20.50
C ILE A 79 4.28 -5.05 21.29
N LEU A 80 5.42 -4.82 20.61
CA LEU A 80 6.75 -4.80 21.23
C LEU A 80 7.19 -3.39 21.65
N GLY A 81 6.40 -2.35 21.37
CA GLY A 81 6.67 -0.97 21.76
C GLY A 81 7.69 -0.23 20.88
N LEU A 82 7.79 -0.62 19.61
CA LEU A 82 8.63 0.05 18.59
C LEU A 82 7.89 1.19 17.87
#